data_AF-A0A4S3JDS3-F1
#
_entry.id   AF-A0A4S3JDS3-F1
#
_cell.length_a   1.000
_cell.length_b   1.000
_cell.length_c   1.000
_cell.angle_alpha   90.00
_cell.angle_beta   90.00
_cell.angle_gamma   90.00
#
_symmetry.space_group_name_H-M   'P 1'
#
loop_
_entity.id
_entity.type
_entity.pdbx_description
1 polymer ?
#
loop_
_entity_poly.entity_id
_entity_poly.type
_entity_poly.pdbx_seq_one_letter_code
_entity_poly.pdbx_strand_id
1 'polypeptide(L)'
;MSSTQYDNGKMEIRRVENHPRVKRFGAGKSQQLSPMGDDMQLPPPGSTAIRDPLRWLHPTIPMPAYHSIFLEDRDVPVIGNFPVLPLRTRTRGPAYTLPPLPPNVSDADVPPDSDSYDCVDEILSLFRANVLFRNFEINGPADRMLIYGTLFISECLGKVRPGMTSLEASKALNNVALEQFAIPGDASFPLNQAFEPPRDRQDAEGLRAYLSQVRQEIAIRLHTRLYPDGDGPSKWWLSFAKRKFMGKSF
;
A
#
# COMPACT_ATOMS: atom_id res chain seq x y z
N MET A 1 -29.43 44.87 -32.54
CA MET A 1 -29.39 44.52 -33.97
C MET A 1 -28.18 43.64 -34.21
N SER A 2 -28.43 42.51 -34.85
CA SER A 2 -27.53 41.39 -35.10
C SER A 2 -26.52 41.71 -36.22
N SER A 3 -25.30 41.18 -36.15
CA SER A 3 -24.68 40.54 -37.32
C SER A 3 -23.52 39.63 -36.89
N THR A 4 -23.76 38.34 -37.04
CA THR A 4 -22.84 37.21 -36.98
C THR A 4 -21.87 37.28 -38.17
N GLN A 5 -20.58 37.03 -37.93
CA GLN A 5 -19.66 36.63 -39.00
C GLN A 5 -19.23 35.19 -38.74
N TYR A 6 -19.65 34.32 -39.65
CA TYR A 6 -19.32 32.90 -39.71
C TYR A 6 -17.97 32.75 -40.41
N ASP A 7 -17.05 31.98 -39.83
CA ASP A 7 -15.96 31.37 -40.58
C ASP A 7 -16.11 29.85 -40.53
N ASN A 8 -15.95 29.24 -41.70
CA ASN A 8 -16.47 27.94 -42.09
C ASN A 8 -15.28 27.07 -42.48
N GLY A 9 -14.57 26.54 -41.48
CA GLY A 9 -13.41 25.67 -41.65
C GLY A 9 -13.77 24.18 -41.58
N LYS A 10 -13.88 23.56 -42.75
CA LYS A 10 -14.19 22.13 -42.97
C LYS A 10 -13.30 21.16 -42.19
N MET A 11 -13.92 20.12 -41.61
CA MET A 11 -13.28 18.86 -41.25
C MET A 11 -12.64 18.20 -42.48
N GLU A 12 -11.36 17.91 -42.42
CA GLU A 12 -10.70 16.93 -43.30
C GLU A 12 -10.31 15.71 -42.45
N ILE A 13 -11.00 14.60 -42.69
CA ILE A 13 -10.72 13.30 -42.07
C ILE A 13 -9.51 12.71 -42.80
N ARG A 14 -8.35 12.63 -42.14
CA ARG A 14 -7.23 11.80 -42.60
C ARG A 14 -6.99 10.65 -41.63
N ARG A 15 -7.46 9.48 -42.05
CA ARG A 15 -7.11 8.17 -41.48
C ARG A 15 -5.88 7.69 -42.24
N VAL A 16 -4.71 7.63 -41.61
CA VAL A 16 -3.57 6.87 -42.12
C VAL A 16 -2.88 6.16 -40.97
N GLU A 17 -2.71 4.86 -41.18
CA GLU A 17 -2.31 3.81 -40.26
C GLU A 17 -0.92 4.03 -39.67
N ASN A 18 -0.77 3.85 -38.35
CA ASN A 18 0.52 3.65 -37.72
C ASN A 18 0.60 2.23 -37.15
N HIS A 19 1.06 1.30 -37.99
CA HIS A 19 1.64 0.03 -37.56
C HIS A 19 3.03 0.29 -36.95
N PRO A 20 3.34 -0.20 -35.73
CA PRO A 20 4.70 -0.17 -35.24
C PRO A 20 5.57 -1.17 -36.03
N ARG A 21 6.65 -0.64 -36.63
CA ARG A 21 7.73 -1.39 -37.29
C ARG A 21 8.35 -2.39 -36.31
N VAL A 22 8.24 -3.68 -36.64
CA VAL A 22 9.03 -4.76 -36.03
C VAL A 22 10.50 -4.60 -36.39
N LYS A 23 11.37 -4.36 -35.39
CA LYS A 23 12.82 -4.45 -35.56
C LYS A 23 13.22 -5.91 -35.75
N ARG A 24 13.73 -6.24 -36.94
CA ARG A 24 14.38 -7.53 -37.21
C ARG A 24 15.70 -7.58 -36.45
N PHE A 25 15.80 -8.47 -35.45
CA PHE A 25 17.07 -8.89 -34.89
C PHE A 25 17.61 -10.09 -35.68
N GLY A 26 18.90 -10.03 -35.99
CA GLY A 26 19.61 -11.02 -36.79
C GLY A 26 19.74 -12.38 -36.11
N ALA A 27 19.86 -13.41 -36.94
CA ALA A 27 20.04 -14.80 -36.54
C ALA A 27 21.31 -14.98 -35.69
N GLY A 28 21.13 -15.25 -34.41
CA GLY A 28 22.16 -15.71 -33.47
C GLY A 28 21.88 -17.17 -33.08
N LYS A 29 22.92 -18.00 -33.20
CA LYS A 29 22.99 -19.46 -33.01
C LYS A 29 22.05 -20.06 -31.96
N SER A 30 21.30 -21.08 -32.40
CA SER A 30 20.52 -22.01 -31.60
C SER A 30 21.42 -22.76 -30.60
N GLN A 31 21.19 -22.58 -29.29
CA GLN A 31 21.62 -23.55 -28.29
C GLN A 31 20.51 -24.58 -28.11
N GLN A 32 20.84 -25.84 -28.36
CA GLN A 32 19.99 -27.00 -28.07
C GLN A 32 19.74 -27.07 -26.55
N LEU A 33 18.48 -26.97 -26.15
CA LEU A 33 18.01 -27.44 -24.85
C LEU A 33 17.89 -28.96 -24.94
N SER A 34 18.64 -29.68 -24.09
CA SER A 34 18.50 -31.13 -23.90
C SER A 34 17.12 -31.46 -23.36
N PRO A 35 16.47 -32.55 -23.80
CA PRO A 35 15.18 -32.96 -23.26
C PRO A 35 15.36 -33.49 -21.82
N MET A 36 14.46 -33.05 -20.94
CA MET A 36 14.30 -33.61 -19.59
C MET A 36 14.09 -35.12 -19.69
N GLY A 37 14.89 -35.89 -18.95
CA GLY A 37 14.68 -37.32 -18.80
C GLY A 37 13.44 -37.59 -17.96
N ASP A 38 12.44 -38.22 -18.58
CA ASP A 38 11.35 -38.90 -17.91
C ASP A 38 11.90 -40.16 -17.21
N ASP A 39 12.35 -40.02 -15.96
CA ASP A 39 12.47 -41.15 -15.03
C ASP A 39 11.28 -41.12 -14.07
N MET A 40 10.09 -41.31 -14.62
CA MET A 40 8.89 -41.65 -13.84
C MET A 40 8.78 -43.18 -13.79
N GLN A 41 9.57 -43.79 -12.90
CA GLN A 41 9.51 -45.23 -12.67
C GLN A 41 8.17 -45.58 -12.00
N LEU A 42 7.25 -46.17 -12.76
CA LEU A 42 5.99 -46.69 -12.23
C LEU A 42 6.29 -47.79 -11.21
N PRO A 43 5.63 -47.80 -10.04
CA PRO A 43 5.81 -48.88 -9.08
C PRO A 43 5.22 -50.19 -9.64
N PRO A 44 5.80 -51.35 -9.30
CA PRO A 44 5.32 -52.64 -9.78
C PRO A 44 3.88 -52.91 -9.31
N PRO A 45 3.03 -53.55 -10.13
CA PRO A 45 1.65 -53.82 -9.78
C PRO A 45 1.62 -54.94 -8.72
N GLY A 46 1.13 -54.63 -7.51
CA GLY A 46 0.88 -55.66 -6.50
C GLY A 46 0.96 -55.27 -5.02
N SER A 47 1.13 -53.99 -4.65
CA SER A 47 1.12 -53.60 -3.23
C SER A 47 -0.19 -52.88 -2.86
N THR A 48 -1.06 -53.60 -2.14
CA THR A 48 -2.25 -53.11 -1.45
C THR A 48 -1.85 -52.25 -0.25
N ALA A 49 -1.37 -51.04 -0.51
CA ALA A 49 -1.32 -49.98 0.48
C ALA A 49 -2.30 -48.89 0.03
N ILE A 50 -3.38 -48.74 0.78
CA ILE A 50 -4.38 -47.68 0.64
C ILE A 50 -3.63 -46.34 0.60
N ARG A 51 -3.54 -45.75 -0.59
CA ARG A 51 -2.89 -44.45 -0.81
C ARG A 51 -3.88 -43.38 -0.37
N ASP A 52 -3.56 -42.74 0.74
CA ASP A 52 -4.18 -41.49 1.17
C ASP A 52 -4.05 -40.46 0.02
N PRO A 53 -5.16 -40.05 -0.62
CA PRO A 53 -5.12 -39.25 -1.86
C PRO A 53 -4.66 -37.80 -1.65
N LEU A 54 -4.32 -37.40 -0.43
CA LEU A 54 -3.96 -36.02 -0.07
C LEU A 54 -2.45 -35.73 0.00
N ARG A 55 -1.59 -36.70 -0.37
CA ARG A 55 -0.12 -36.55 -0.26
C ARG A 55 0.53 -35.64 -1.32
N TRP A 56 -0.23 -35.07 -2.25
CA TRP A 56 0.27 -34.15 -3.29
C TRP A 56 -0.04 -32.67 -3.02
N LEU A 57 -0.35 -32.31 -1.78
CA LEU A 57 -0.39 -30.89 -1.41
C LEU A 57 1.03 -30.32 -1.52
N HIS A 58 1.24 -29.52 -2.57
CA HIS A 58 2.40 -28.65 -2.74
C HIS A 58 2.76 -28.03 -1.39
N PRO A 59 4.06 -27.88 -1.04
CA PRO A 59 4.42 -26.99 0.05
C PRO A 59 3.75 -25.65 -0.26
N THR A 60 2.85 -25.20 0.61
CA THR A 60 2.21 -23.90 0.49
C THR A 60 3.35 -22.89 0.46
N ILE A 61 3.77 -22.44 -0.73
CA ILE A 61 4.67 -21.29 -0.84
C ILE A 61 3.89 -20.20 -0.11
N PRO A 62 4.38 -19.72 1.05
CA PRO A 62 3.68 -18.66 1.76
C PRO A 62 3.58 -17.51 0.78
N MET A 63 2.35 -17.05 0.50
CA MET A 63 2.18 -15.86 -0.32
C MET A 63 3.06 -14.76 0.26
N PRO A 64 3.94 -14.11 -0.51
CA PRO A 64 4.75 -13.03 0.01
C PRO A 64 3.86 -11.87 0.43
N ALA A 65 4.32 -11.10 1.41
CA ALA A 65 3.64 -9.86 1.76
C ALA A 65 3.72 -8.86 0.59
N TYR A 66 2.78 -7.92 0.54
CA TYR A 66 2.75 -6.90 -0.50
C TYR A 66 3.65 -5.74 -0.10
N HIS A 67 4.62 -5.43 -0.96
CA HIS A 67 5.58 -4.35 -0.78
C HIS A 67 5.09 -3.05 -1.40
N SER A 68 5.70 -1.94 -0.97
CA SER A 68 5.37 -0.62 -1.48
C SER A 68 5.87 -0.42 -2.92
N ILE A 69 5.04 0.16 -3.79
CA ILE A 69 5.45 0.58 -5.14
C ILE A 69 6.44 1.76 -5.10
N PHE A 70 6.41 2.55 -4.02
CA PHE A 70 7.35 3.66 -3.79
C PHE A 70 8.79 3.17 -3.51
N LEU A 71 9.04 1.85 -3.52
CA LEU A 71 10.41 1.31 -3.58
C LEU A 71 11.13 1.69 -4.89
N GLU A 72 10.39 2.00 -5.96
CA GLU A 72 10.95 2.43 -7.24
C GLU A 72 11.42 3.90 -7.22
N ASP A 73 10.92 4.70 -6.27
CA ASP A 73 11.27 6.11 -6.13
C ASP A 73 12.73 6.26 -5.70
N ARG A 74 13.47 7.06 -6.47
CA ARG A 74 14.87 7.37 -6.20
C ARG A 74 14.97 8.65 -5.38
N ASP A 75 16.03 8.73 -4.58
CA ASP A 75 16.39 9.94 -3.83
C ASP A 75 15.31 10.44 -2.84
N VAL A 76 14.45 9.53 -2.36
CA VAL A 76 13.49 9.83 -1.29
C VAL A 76 14.25 10.28 -0.04
N PRO A 77 13.95 11.47 0.52
CA PRO A 77 14.58 11.92 1.76
C PRO A 77 14.27 10.94 2.89
N VAL A 78 15.25 10.65 3.73
CA VAL A 78 15.09 9.75 4.89
C VAL A 78 15.50 10.44 6.18
N ILE A 79 14.83 10.07 7.27
CA ILE A 79 15.27 10.37 8.64
C ILE A 79 15.59 9.03 9.31
N GLY A 80 16.86 8.83 9.66
CA GLY A 80 17.38 7.48 9.93
C GLY A 80 17.23 6.64 8.66
N ASN A 81 16.43 5.57 8.73
CA ASN A 81 16.03 4.77 7.57
C ASN A 81 14.53 4.87 7.24
N PHE A 82 13.80 5.82 7.85
CA PHE A 82 12.39 6.05 7.57
C PHE A 82 12.21 7.06 6.43
N PRO A 83 11.37 6.78 5.42
CA PRO A 83 11.20 7.67 4.28
C PRO A 83 10.28 8.86 4.61
N VAL A 84 10.58 10.01 4.03
CA VAL A 84 9.72 11.19 4.01
C VAL A 84 9.12 11.31 2.62
N LEU A 85 8.05 10.54 2.37
CA LEU A 85 7.32 10.52 1.10
C LEU A 85 6.36 11.72 0.98
N PRO A 86 6.16 12.26 -0.24
CA PRO A 86 5.11 13.20 -0.54
C PRO A 86 3.71 12.72 -0.11
N LEU A 87 2.84 13.66 0.23
CA LEU A 87 1.45 13.36 0.63
C LEU A 87 0.47 14.28 -0.11
N ARG A 88 -0.67 13.73 -0.49
CA ARG A 88 -1.84 14.51 -0.88
C ARG A 88 -2.58 14.96 0.37
N THR A 89 -2.27 16.15 0.86
CA THR A 89 -2.70 16.54 2.21
C THR A 89 -3.14 18.00 2.30
N ARG A 90 -4.16 18.25 3.13
CA ARG A 90 -4.50 19.59 3.64
C ARG A 90 -4.05 19.79 5.08
N THR A 91 -3.61 18.71 5.73
CA THR A 91 -3.08 18.72 7.09
C THR A 91 -1.73 19.43 7.08
N ARG A 92 -1.52 20.34 8.03
CA ARG A 92 -0.24 21.03 8.17
C ARG A 92 0.85 20.03 8.56
N GLY A 93 2.02 20.12 7.93
CA GLY A 93 3.18 19.32 8.25
C GLY A 93 4.29 19.47 7.21
N PRO A 94 5.41 18.74 7.38
CA PRO A 94 6.61 18.92 6.58
C PRO A 94 6.61 18.17 5.23
N ALA A 95 5.60 17.34 4.94
CA ALA A 95 5.54 16.59 3.69
C ALA A 95 5.47 17.52 2.48
N TYR A 96 6.13 17.14 1.38
CA TYR A 96 5.89 17.76 0.09
C TYR A 96 4.45 17.46 -0.35
N THR A 97 3.69 18.51 -0.66
CA THR A 97 2.27 18.38 -0.97
C THR A 97 2.06 18.03 -2.44
N LEU A 98 1.43 16.87 -2.70
CA LEU A 98 1.01 16.46 -4.03
C LEU A 98 -0.23 17.26 -4.50
N PRO A 99 -0.49 17.32 -5.83
CA PRO A 99 -1.70 17.93 -6.37
C PRO A 99 -2.98 17.33 -5.75
N PRO A 100 -4.04 18.13 -5.54
CA PRO A 100 -5.31 17.61 -5.08
C PRO A 100 -5.97 16.75 -6.17
N LEU A 101 -6.84 15.81 -5.76
CA LEU A 101 -7.61 15.03 -6.71
C LEU A 101 -8.55 15.93 -7.54
N PRO A 102 -8.82 15.56 -8.80
CA PRO A 102 -9.90 16.16 -9.57
C PRO A 102 -11.26 16.01 -8.84
N PRO A 103 -12.21 16.96 -9.00
CA PRO A 103 -13.46 16.96 -8.24
C PRO A 103 -14.36 15.73 -8.40
N ASN A 104 -14.14 14.94 -9.46
CA ASN A 104 -14.93 13.76 -9.82
C ASN A 104 -14.26 12.43 -9.41
N VAL A 105 -13.12 12.47 -8.71
CA VAL A 105 -12.41 11.27 -8.24
C VAL A 105 -12.62 11.11 -6.74
N SER A 106 -13.06 9.93 -6.33
CA SER A 106 -13.22 9.57 -4.91
C SER A 106 -11.86 9.38 -4.23
N ASP A 107 -11.76 9.78 -2.96
CA ASP A 107 -10.60 9.51 -2.10
C ASP A 107 -10.36 8.01 -1.88
N ALA A 108 -11.35 7.15 -2.12
CA ALA A 108 -11.25 5.72 -1.87
C ALA A 108 -10.50 4.95 -2.97
N ASP A 109 -10.58 5.42 -4.22
CA ASP A 109 -10.23 4.66 -5.43
C ASP A 109 -9.30 5.47 -6.36
N VAL A 110 -8.20 5.98 -5.80
CA VAL A 110 -7.15 6.67 -6.57
C VAL A 110 -6.26 5.64 -7.26
N PRO A 111 -6.07 5.71 -8.59
CA PRO A 111 -5.24 4.74 -9.30
C PRO A 111 -3.74 5.01 -9.04
N PRO A 112 -2.88 3.97 -8.98
CA PRO A 112 -1.45 4.12 -8.66
C PRO A 112 -0.63 4.98 -9.64
N ASP A 113 -1.11 5.19 -10.87
CA ASP A 113 -0.47 6.02 -11.89
C ASP A 113 -0.86 7.51 -11.82
N SER A 114 -1.69 7.88 -10.85
CA SER A 114 -2.10 9.27 -10.60
C SER A 114 -1.00 10.08 -9.92
N ASP A 115 -0.76 11.31 -10.36
CA ASP A 115 0.15 12.28 -9.70
C ASP A 115 -0.31 12.64 -8.27
N SER A 116 -1.55 12.29 -7.92
CA SER A 116 -2.16 12.50 -6.61
C SER A 116 -2.14 11.25 -5.73
N TYR A 117 -1.68 10.10 -6.23
CA TYR A 117 -1.57 8.86 -5.46
C TYR A 117 -0.39 8.95 -4.48
N ASP A 118 -0.64 8.62 -3.22
CA ASP A 118 0.40 8.66 -2.17
C ASP A 118 0.48 7.39 -1.34
N CYS A 119 1.44 7.35 -0.43
CA CYS A 119 1.67 6.21 0.44
C CYS A 119 0.49 5.90 1.36
N VAL A 120 -0.36 6.88 1.70
CA VAL A 120 -1.55 6.64 2.54
C VAL A 120 -2.60 5.87 1.75
N ASP A 121 -2.80 6.20 0.47
CA ASP A 121 -3.68 5.44 -0.42
C ASP A 121 -3.21 4.00 -0.58
N GLU A 122 -1.90 3.79 -0.71
CA GLU A 122 -1.28 2.46 -0.77
C GLU A 122 -1.47 1.68 0.54
N ILE A 123 -1.11 2.26 1.69
CA ILE A 123 -1.22 1.64 3.00
C ILE A 123 -2.65 1.13 3.24
N LEU A 124 -3.66 1.98 2.97
CA LEU A 124 -5.05 1.60 3.18
C LEU A 124 -5.51 0.51 2.19
N SER A 125 -4.96 0.49 0.97
CA SER A 125 -5.30 -0.49 -0.06
C SER A 125 -4.68 -1.87 0.23
N LEU A 126 -3.45 -1.91 0.72
CA LEU A 126 -2.72 -3.13 1.05
C LEU A 126 -3.03 -3.68 2.45
N PHE A 127 -3.59 -2.86 3.36
CA PHE A 127 -3.80 -3.21 4.77
C PHE A 127 -4.44 -4.59 4.99
N ARG A 128 -5.57 -4.88 4.34
CA ARG A 128 -6.33 -6.11 4.59
C ARG A 128 -5.54 -7.38 4.25
N ALA A 129 -4.71 -7.30 3.22
CA ALA A 129 -3.83 -8.40 2.84
C ALA A 129 -2.62 -8.47 3.78
N ASN A 130 -1.98 -7.32 4.05
CA ASN A 130 -0.73 -7.27 4.79
C ASN A 130 -0.89 -7.61 6.28
N VAL A 131 -1.98 -7.19 6.92
CA VAL A 131 -2.21 -7.38 8.37
C VAL A 131 -2.25 -8.85 8.81
N LEU A 132 -2.39 -9.79 7.87
CA LEU A 132 -2.41 -11.23 8.12
C LEU A 132 -1.01 -11.85 8.22
N PHE A 133 0.03 -11.18 7.74
CA PHE A 133 1.40 -11.71 7.74
C PHE A 133 2.09 -11.54 9.09
N ARG A 134 2.86 -12.57 9.46
CA ARG A 134 3.70 -12.58 10.67
C ARG A 134 5.15 -12.18 10.41
N ASN A 135 5.61 -12.32 9.17
CA ASN A 135 6.94 -11.94 8.72
C ASN A 135 6.78 -11.00 7.54
N PHE A 136 7.63 -9.99 7.46
CA PHE A 136 7.68 -9.03 6.37
C PHE A 136 9.16 -8.70 6.11
N GLU A 137 9.67 -9.04 4.94
CA GLU A 137 11.02 -8.67 4.52
C GLU A 137 11.02 -7.19 4.12
N ILE A 138 12.03 -6.43 4.52
CA ILE A 138 12.06 -4.99 4.25
C ILE A 138 13.00 -4.74 3.08
N ASN A 139 12.44 -4.41 1.92
CA ASN A 139 13.21 -4.19 0.69
C ASN A 139 13.73 -2.77 0.57
N GLY A 140 13.23 -1.83 1.38
CA GLY A 140 13.70 -0.45 1.36
C GLY A 140 12.97 0.47 2.34
N PRO A 141 13.25 1.78 2.29
CA PRO A 141 12.59 2.77 3.14
C PRO A 141 11.06 2.77 2.96
N ALA A 142 10.54 2.72 1.75
CA ALA A 142 9.09 2.75 1.48
C ALA A 142 8.30 1.65 2.23
N ASP A 143 8.85 0.44 2.34
CA ASP A 143 8.26 -0.63 3.14
C ASP A 143 8.15 -0.28 4.63
N ARG A 144 9.04 0.54 5.18
CA ARG A 144 8.96 1.00 6.58
C ARG A 144 7.78 1.95 6.80
N MET A 145 7.46 2.78 5.81
CA MET A 145 6.23 3.56 5.80
C MET A 145 5.01 2.64 5.78
N LEU A 146 5.00 1.64 4.90
CA LEU A 146 3.92 0.66 4.80
C LEU A 146 3.70 -0.11 6.10
N ILE A 147 4.77 -0.57 6.74
CA ILE A 147 4.73 -1.27 8.03
C ILE A 147 4.15 -0.36 9.12
N TYR A 148 4.67 0.87 9.23
CA TYR A 148 4.21 1.83 10.24
C TYR A 148 2.73 2.15 10.07
N GLY A 149 2.30 2.45 8.85
CA GLY A 149 0.90 2.74 8.53
C GLY A 149 -0.03 1.56 8.81
N THR A 150 0.41 0.33 8.52
CA THR A 150 -0.36 -0.90 8.79
C THR A 150 -0.58 -1.10 10.29
N LEU A 151 0.44 -0.86 11.13
CA LEU A 151 0.27 -0.88 12.59
C LEU A 151 -0.66 0.23 13.08
N PHE A 152 -0.55 1.42 12.51
CA PHE A 152 -1.38 2.55 12.91
C PHE A 152 -2.85 2.33 12.56
N ILE A 153 -3.16 1.76 11.38
CA ILE A 153 -4.54 1.35 11.05
C ILE A 153 -5.07 0.34 12.09
N SER A 154 -4.24 -0.63 12.49
CA SER A 154 -4.65 -1.62 13.51
C SER A 154 -5.01 -0.95 14.84
N GLU A 155 -4.22 0.04 15.27
CA GLU A 155 -4.50 0.86 16.44
C GLU A 155 -5.81 1.65 16.30
N CYS A 156 -6.01 2.33 15.16
CA CYS A 156 -7.24 3.05 14.83
C CYS A 156 -8.48 2.14 14.89
N LEU A 157 -8.42 0.96 14.26
CA LEU A 157 -9.52 -0.01 14.28
C LEU A 157 -9.82 -0.51 15.70
N GLY A 158 -8.82 -0.59 16.57
CA GLY A 158 -9.00 -0.93 17.98
C GLY A 158 -9.83 0.09 18.77
N LYS A 159 -9.95 1.33 18.30
CA LYS A 159 -10.73 2.40 18.95
C LYS A 159 -12.18 2.45 18.47
N VAL A 160 -12.50 1.82 17.34
CA VAL A 160 -13.85 1.82 16.75
C VAL A 160 -14.58 0.55 17.14
N ARG A 161 -15.73 0.69 17.80
CA ARG A 161 -16.58 -0.42 18.26
C ARG A 161 -17.82 -0.57 17.36
N PRO A 162 -18.38 -1.78 17.24
CA PRO A 162 -19.67 -1.96 16.59
C PRO A 162 -20.73 -1.02 17.20
N GLY A 163 -21.53 -0.37 16.36
CA GLY A 163 -22.57 0.56 16.79
C GLY A 163 -22.10 1.99 17.10
N MET A 164 -20.80 2.31 17.04
CA MET A 164 -20.35 3.70 17.13
C MET A 164 -20.84 4.52 15.93
N THR A 165 -21.38 5.71 16.19
CA THR A 165 -21.79 6.64 15.15
C THR A 165 -20.58 7.16 14.36
N SER A 166 -20.81 7.64 13.14
CA SER A 166 -19.75 8.23 12.30
C SER A 166 -19.01 9.37 13.01
N LEU A 167 -19.74 10.24 13.74
CA LEU A 167 -19.15 11.35 14.49
C LEU A 167 -18.29 10.89 15.66
N GLU A 168 -18.74 9.90 16.43
CA GLU A 168 -17.97 9.33 17.55
C GLU A 168 -16.69 8.66 17.07
N ALA A 169 -16.77 7.90 15.97
CA ALA A 169 -15.59 7.27 15.37
C ALA A 169 -14.62 8.31 14.80
N SER A 170 -15.10 9.35 14.11
CA SER A 170 -14.26 10.44 13.62
C SER A 170 -13.46 11.09 14.75
N LYS A 171 -14.11 11.39 15.89
CA LYS A 171 -13.44 11.91 17.09
C LYS A 171 -12.42 10.93 17.67
N ALA A 172 -12.78 9.65 17.78
CA ALA A 172 -11.87 8.63 18.32
C ALA A 172 -10.61 8.45 17.46
N LEU A 173 -10.77 8.44 16.13
CA LEU A 173 -9.68 8.34 15.17
C LEU A 173 -8.79 9.58 15.19
N ASN A 174 -9.38 10.78 15.24
CA ASN A 174 -8.64 12.03 15.34
C ASN A 174 -7.83 12.10 16.64
N ASN A 175 -8.43 11.71 17.77
CA ASN A 175 -7.74 11.69 19.06
C ASN A 175 -6.48 10.80 19.00
N VAL A 176 -6.58 9.58 18.47
CA VAL A 176 -5.42 8.69 18.34
C VAL A 176 -4.37 9.21 17.35
N ALA A 177 -4.79 9.92 16.30
CA ALA A 177 -3.84 10.54 15.39
C ALA A 177 -3.02 11.68 16.01
N LEU A 178 -3.55 12.33 17.06
CA LEU A 178 -2.93 13.45 17.77
C LEU A 178 -2.27 13.07 19.11
N GLU A 179 -2.53 11.86 19.61
CA GLU A 179 -1.91 11.34 20.84
C GLU A 179 -0.38 11.34 20.71
N GLN A 180 0.32 11.55 21.83
CA GLN A 180 1.78 11.44 21.85
C GLN A 180 2.21 10.00 21.56
N PHE A 181 3.16 9.83 20.65
CA PHE A 181 3.63 8.51 20.23
C PHE A 181 5.15 8.39 20.24
N ALA A 182 5.60 7.14 20.28
CA ALA A 182 6.99 6.76 20.20
C ALA A 182 7.48 6.76 18.74
N ILE A 183 8.70 7.22 18.51
CA ILE A 183 9.40 7.13 17.22
C ILE A 183 10.59 6.17 17.31
N PRO A 184 11.22 5.74 16.19
CA PRO A 184 12.45 4.97 16.23
C PRO A 184 13.48 5.56 17.22
N GLY A 185 14.03 4.71 18.08
CA GLY A 185 14.93 5.08 19.17
C GLY A 185 14.26 5.22 20.54
N ASP A 186 12.96 5.52 20.58
CA ASP A 186 12.22 5.57 21.85
C ASP A 186 12.02 4.15 22.39
N ALA A 187 12.17 3.94 23.71
CA ALA A 187 12.10 2.61 24.32
C ALA A 187 10.77 1.89 24.10
N SER A 188 9.67 2.63 23.97
CA SER A 188 8.33 2.11 23.71
C SER A 188 8.04 1.87 22.22
N PHE A 189 8.96 2.19 21.30
CA PHE A 189 8.74 1.95 19.87
C PHE A 189 8.90 0.45 19.52
N PRO A 190 7.84 -0.23 19.05
CA PRO A 190 7.81 -1.69 18.94
C PRO A 190 8.66 -2.28 17.81
N LEU A 191 9.17 -1.41 16.91
CA LEU A 191 9.89 -1.78 15.69
C LEU A 191 11.38 -1.38 15.70
N ASN A 192 11.95 -1.04 16.87
CA ASN A 192 13.35 -0.59 16.98
C ASN A 192 14.39 -1.56 16.35
N GLN A 193 14.09 -2.84 16.20
CA GLN A 193 15.00 -3.81 15.57
C GLN A 193 15.16 -3.61 14.05
N ALA A 194 14.21 -2.94 13.40
CA ALA A 194 14.17 -2.77 11.95
C ALA A 194 14.25 -1.28 11.51
N PHE A 195 14.22 -0.36 12.48
CA PHE A 195 14.13 1.07 12.26
C PHE A 195 15.30 1.75 12.96
N GLU A 196 15.97 2.64 12.24
CA GLU A 196 17.06 3.43 12.78
C GLU A 196 16.54 4.69 13.44
N PRO A 197 17.08 5.07 14.62
CA PRO A 197 16.69 6.30 15.27
C PRO A 197 17.09 7.53 14.44
N PRO A 198 16.38 8.66 14.59
CA PRO A 198 16.86 9.95 14.12
C PRO A 198 18.28 10.24 14.62
N ARG A 199 19.10 10.90 13.78
CA ARG A 199 20.50 11.18 14.12
C ARG A 199 20.64 12.16 15.29
N ASP A 200 19.78 13.16 15.32
CA ASP A 200 19.80 14.25 16.28
C ASP A 200 18.39 14.72 16.65
N ARG A 201 18.33 15.72 17.54
CA ARG A 201 17.06 16.26 18.04
C ARG A 201 16.21 16.90 16.93
N GLN A 202 16.85 17.54 15.96
CA GLN A 202 16.14 18.21 14.87
C GLN A 202 15.46 17.16 13.96
N ASP A 203 16.19 16.12 13.60
CA ASP A 203 15.64 14.98 12.86
C ASP A 203 14.50 14.30 13.64
N ALA A 204 14.63 14.17 14.97
CA ALA A 204 13.59 13.59 15.81
C ALA A 204 12.31 14.45 15.85
N GLU A 205 12.43 15.77 15.89
CA GLU A 205 11.30 16.70 15.79
C GLU A 205 10.67 16.66 14.39
N GLY A 206 11.51 16.61 13.33
CA GLY A 206 11.08 16.47 11.94
C GLY A 206 10.29 15.19 11.69
N LEU A 207 10.80 14.05 12.17
CA LEU A 207 10.13 12.75 12.03
C LEU A 207 8.80 12.72 12.79
N ARG A 208 8.74 13.27 14.01
CA ARG A 208 7.47 13.39 14.75
C ARG A 208 6.46 14.24 13.98
N ALA A 209 6.88 15.40 13.46
CA ALA A 209 5.99 16.26 12.69
C ALA A 209 5.45 15.58 11.43
N TYR A 210 6.31 14.85 10.70
CA TYR A 210 5.91 14.10 9.51
C TYR A 210 4.96 12.95 9.86
N LEU A 211 5.29 12.13 10.87
CA LEU A 211 4.45 11.02 11.30
C LEU A 211 3.10 11.49 11.86
N SER A 212 3.04 12.63 12.56
CA SER A 212 1.78 13.25 12.98
C SER A 212 0.91 13.64 11.78
N GLN A 213 1.50 14.11 10.68
CA GLN A 213 0.78 14.42 9.46
C GLN A 213 0.25 13.14 8.79
N VAL A 214 1.08 12.10 8.67
CA VAL A 214 0.69 10.78 8.14
C VAL A 214 -0.44 10.15 8.95
N ARG A 215 -0.35 10.17 10.29
CA ARG A 215 -1.40 9.63 11.19
C ARG A 215 -2.74 10.32 10.95
N GLN A 216 -2.75 11.64 10.83
CA GLN A 216 -3.97 12.40 10.57
C GLN A 216 -4.58 12.05 9.21
N GLU A 217 -3.77 11.98 8.15
CA GLU A 217 -4.25 11.59 6.82
C GLU A 217 -4.79 10.15 6.80
N ILE A 218 -4.13 9.20 7.47
CA ILE A 218 -4.64 7.83 7.63
C ILE A 218 -5.97 7.86 8.38
N ALA A 219 -6.09 8.58 9.50
CA ALA A 219 -7.31 8.63 10.29
C ALA A 219 -8.50 9.21 9.50
N ILE A 220 -8.27 10.29 8.75
CA ILE A 220 -9.29 10.93 7.91
C ILE A 220 -9.74 9.99 6.79
N ARG A 221 -8.81 9.40 6.03
CA ARG A 221 -9.16 8.54 4.89
C ARG A 221 -9.71 7.17 5.32
N LEU A 222 -9.23 6.63 6.44
CA LEU A 222 -9.78 5.42 7.04
C LEU A 222 -11.23 5.63 7.51
N HIS A 223 -11.56 6.80 8.07
CA HIS A 223 -12.93 7.13 8.48
C HIS A 223 -13.90 7.03 7.30
N THR A 224 -13.55 7.61 6.14
CA THR A 224 -14.34 7.50 4.90
C THR A 224 -14.54 6.04 4.49
N ARG A 225 -13.52 5.19 4.62
CA ARG A 225 -13.61 3.74 4.29
C ARG A 225 -14.41 2.94 5.33
N LEU A 226 -14.48 3.41 6.57
CA LEU A 226 -15.27 2.79 7.65
C LEU A 226 -16.75 3.12 7.53
N TYR A 227 -17.12 4.32 7.05
CA TYR A 227 -18.48 4.81 6.98
C TYR A 227 -18.86 5.25 5.55
N PRO A 228 -18.81 4.36 4.53
CA PRO A 228 -19.08 4.73 3.14
C PRO A 228 -20.48 5.33 2.95
N ASP A 229 -21.48 4.82 3.68
CA ASP A 229 -22.89 5.24 3.60
C ASP A 229 -23.37 5.97 4.87
N GLY A 230 -22.48 6.23 5.84
CA GLY A 230 -22.83 6.79 7.15
C GLY A 230 -23.49 5.82 8.14
N ASP A 231 -23.98 4.67 7.68
CA ASP A 231 -24.67 3.64 8.48
C ASP A 231 -23.68 2.72 9.21
N GLY A 232 -23.21 3.16 10.38
CA GLY A 232 -22.35 2.37 11.27
C GLY A 232 -20.98 1.99 10.67
N PRO A 233 -20.05 1.46 11.48
CA PRO A 233 -18.72 1.10 10.98
C PRO A 233 -18.74 -0.19 10.17
N SER A 234 -18.01 -0.21 9.07
CA SER A 234 -17.87 -1.35 8.17
C SER A 234 -17.38 -2.61 8.89
N LYS A 235 -18.23 -3.64 8.95
CA LYS A 235 -17.88 -4.96 9.53
C LYS A 235 -16.65 -5.59 8.86
N TRP A 236 -16.43 -5.30 7.58
CA TRP A 236 -15.32 -5.84 6.80
C TRP A 236 -13.98 -5.27 7.29
N TRP A 237 -13.94 -4.00 7.67
CA TRP A 237 -12.78 -3.39 8.29
C TRP A 237 -12.62 -3.83 9.75
N LEU A 238 -13.70 -3.81 10.54
CA LEU A 238 -13.64 -4.18 11.96
C LEU A 238 -13.26 -5.65 12.20
N SER A 239 -13.46 -6.54 11.22
CA SER A 239 -13.02 -7.93 11.30
C SER A 239 -11.49 -8.09 11.51
N PHE A 240 -10.71 -7.05 11.19
CA PHE A 240 -9.26 -7.02 11.36
C PHE A 240 -8.79 -6.35 12.66
N ALA A 241 -9.68 -5.78 13.48
CA ALA A 241 -9.30 -4.99 14.66
C ALA A 241 -8.49 -5.77 15.72
N LYS A 242 -8.58 -7.11 15.72
CA LYS A 242 -7.81 -7.99 16.63
C LYS A 242 -6.57 -8.62 15.98
N ARG A 243 -6.33 -8.36 14.69
CA ARG A 243 -5.16 -8.89 13.96
C ARG A 243 -3.93 -8.06 14.31
N LYS A 244 -2.79 -8.73 14.42
CA LYS A 244 -1.50 -8.11 14.73
C LYS A 244 -0.52 -8.41 13.60
N PHE A 245 -0.31 -7.42 12.74
CA PHE A 245 0.71 -7.48 11.72
C PHE A 245 2.09 -7.68 12.36
N MET A 246 2.87 -8.64 11.86
CA MET A 246 4.18 -9.03 12.43
C MET A 246 4.15 -9.43 13.92
N GLY A 247 2.96 -9.70 14.48
CA GLY A 247 2.79 -9.88 15.93
C GLY A 247 3.06 -8.62 16.77
N LYS A 248 3.13 -7.44 16.14
CA LYS A 248 3.42 -6.15 16.76
C LYS A 248 2.16 -5.30 16.88
N SER A 249 2.21 -4.32 17.78
CA SER A 249 1.23 -3.24 17.95
C SER A 249 1.95 -2.02 18.52
N PHE A 250 1.42 -0.82 18.30
CA PHE A 250 1.76 0.33 19.12
C PHE A 250 1.24 0.17 20.55
#